data_AF-A0A2V8EZ40-F1
#
_entry.id   AF-A0A2V8EZ40-F1
#
_cell.length_a   1.000
_cell.length_b   1.000
_cell.length_c   1.000
_cell.angle_alpha   90.00
_cell.angle_beta   90.00
_cell.angle_gamma   90.00
#
_symmetry.space_group_name_H-M   'P 1'
#
loop_
_entity.id
_entity.type
_entity.pdbx_description
1 polymer ?
#
loop_
_entity_poly.entity_id
_entity_poly.type
_entity_poly.pdbx_seq_one_letter_code
_entity_poly.pdbx_strand_id
1 'polypeptide(L)'
;MRARRNEIMTTRAGVFAFGAALAFVAGGADLARAADGELRQVYITASSPLEGVKWYVQHMKCEAIADRRDTARCGEVELVFLVQPTRGSTQGTGVNHISFSFPDLTAKMKELEKVGVQGSGVRLQRFPDGSMIRDVPNLFKLGFIFDPWGTRIELVEDADALGFHHVHLSAPNPTATLAWYRDRFGGKPARLKGQLDGLLFGKVWLLTSPQSEGVPASTEGRAIDHLAFVVKSMDQAATDLRRQRVTFLAEPEVPKGGRTPAKRAFIAGPDRVKLAVVETGFAGVESRLASAAVAAAREPYAVPRTPWGEPNLQGVWTGNSAQGIPLERPTNLGDVKALTPEEAEARRERGTLGSIWGYEREWRDTTLGYVKTAPSTQVAMVVDPPNGRIPPLTEEGRRRLEAARRQAAGDEQGVGPIRLPEGPEDLSPYVRCITRGLPGMMIPTVYNNGLQIVQGPGFVTIQKEMIHETRVIPTRPRQHVGPGLTLWLGDPQGRWEGDTFVIETTNFNGRAPFLGSSGGLKLTERYTRISPTALEYRFTVDDPAVWTRQWTGMFTFDRDDDQYELVEYACHEGNYGMSNILSGARAREKAPGTGAK
;
A
#
# COMPACT_ATOMS: atom_id res chain seq x y z
N MET A 1 -39.56 -15.13 -53.29
CA MET A 1 -40.64 -14.37 -53.96
C MET A 1 -41.97 -14.70 -53.28
N ARG A 2 -42.83 -13.68 -53.15
CA ARG A 2 -44.24 -13.69 -52.70
C ARG A 2 -44.53 -13.65 -51.20
N ALA A 3 -45.02 -12.48 -50.82
CA ALA A 3 -45.87 -12.17 -49.68
C ALA A 3 -47.29 -12.75 -49.81
N ARG A 4 -47.98 -12.90 -48.67
CA ARG A 4 -49.43 -12.72 -48.40
C ARG A 4 -49.64 -12.99 -46.90
N ARG A 5 -49.95 -11.98 -46.07
CA ARG A 5 -51.29 -11.55 -45.61
C ARG A 5 -52.21 -12.73 -45.24
N ASN A 6 -52.64 -12.77 -43.97
CA ASN A 6 -53.94 -13.33 -43.57
C ASN A 6 -54.60 -12.45 -42.50
N GLU A 7 -55.80 -12.00 -42.86
CA GLU A 7 -56.82 -11.33 -42.06
C GLU A 7 -57.41 -12.32 -41.03
N ILE A 8 -57.59 -11.89 -39.77
CA ILE A 8 -58.87 -11.46 -39.17
C ILE A 8 -60.02 -12.46 -39.37
N MET A 9 -60.36 -13.16 -38.29
CA MET A 9 -61.62 -13.87 -38.12
C MET A 9 -62.38 -13.24 -36.95
N THR A 10 -63.49 -12.58 -37.28
CA THR A 10 -64.49 -12.03 -36.39
C THR A 10 -65.48 -13.11 -35.96
N THR A 11 -65.80 -13.18 -34.67
CA THR A 11 -67.06 -13.80 -34.22
C THR A 11 -67.68 -12.93 -33.12
N ARG A 12 -68.95 -12.55 -33.34
CA ARG A 12 -69.80 -11.72 -32.48
C ARG A 12 -70.44 -12.55 -31.35
N ALA A 13 -70.54 -11.97 -30.15
CA ALA A 13 -71.67 -11.97 -29.21
C ALA A 13 -71.13 -11.58 -27.82
N GLY A 14 -71.74 -10.76 -26.97
CA GLY A 14 -72.98 -10.01 -26.99
C GLY A 14 -72.86 -8.92 -25.91
N VAL A 15 -73.64 -7.86 -26.08
CA VAL A 15 -73.68 -6.71 -25.18
C VAL A 15 -74.55 -7.05 -23.97
N PHE A 16 -73.99 -6.91 -22.77
CA PHE A 16 -74.74 -6.57 -21.56
C PHE A 16 -73.98 -5.47 -20.83
N ALA A 17 -74.52 -4.25 -20.93
CA ALA A 17 -74.10 -3.11 -20.16
C ALA A 17 -74.75 -3.18 -18.78
N PHE A 18 -73.95 -3.24 -17.72
CA PHE A 18 -74.33 -2.77 -16.39
C PHE A 18 -73.26 -1.77 -15.96
N GLY A 19 -73.66 -0.49 -15.92
CA GLY A 19 -72.84 0.58 -15.40
C GLY A 19 -72.74 0.47 -13.88
N ALA A 20 -71.51 0.30 -13.39
CA ALA A 20 -71.15 0.64 -12.03
C ALA A 20 -70.07 1.71 -12.10
N ALA A 21 -70.45 2.95 -11.77
CA ALA A 21 -69.54 4.05 -11.60
C ALA A 21 -68.63 3.76 -10.40
N LEU A 22 -67.41 3.26 -10.65
CA LEU A 22 -66.34 3.32 -9.66
C LEU A 22 -65.65 4.67 -9.80
N ALA A 23 -65.87 5.52 -8.79
CA ALA A 23 -65.08 6.70 -8.56
C ALA A 23 -63.59 6.29 -8.46
N PHE A 24 -62.79 6.75 -9.43
CA PHE A 24 -61.34 6.79 -9.29
C PHE A 24 -61.02 7.80 -8.20
N VAL A 25 -60.89 7.34 -6.95
CA VAL A 25 -60.12 8.07 -5.96
C VAL A 25 -58.67 7.97 -6.44
N ALA A 26 -58.16 9.07 -7.00
CA ALA A 26 -56.74 9.28 -7.19
C ALA A 26 -56.08 9.41 -5.81
N GLY A 27 -55.91 8.29 -5.13
CA GLY A 27 -54.99 8.17 -4.01
C GLY A 27 -53.60 8.11 -4.61
N GLY A 28 -52.93 9.26 -4.70
CA GLY A 28 -51.48 9.28 -4.77
C GLY A 28 -50.96 8.56 -3.53
N ALA A 29 -50.59 7.30 -3.68
CA ALA A 29 -49.80 6.63 -2.68
C ALA A 29 -48.43 7.33 -2.70
N ASP A 30 -48.23 8.26 -1.77
CA ASP A 30 -46.89 8.57 -1.30
C ASP A 30 -46.22 7.22 -1.02
N LEU A 31 -45.25 6.85 -1.85
CA LEU A 31 -44.37 5.73 -1.56
C LEU A 31 -43.64 6.13 -0.27
N ALA A 32 -44.16 5.68 0.86
CA ALA A 32 -43.55 5.90 2.16
C ALA A 32 -42.06 5.53 2.07
N ARG A 33 -41.20 6.49 2.46
CA ARG A 33 -39.75 6.38 2.46
C ARG A 33 -39.29 5.05 3.06
N ALA A 34 -38.36 4.36 2.41
CA ALA A 34 -37.98 3.01 2.85
C ALA A 34 -37.20 2.99 4.17
N ALA A 35 -36.35 3.98 4.39
CA ALA A 35 -35.57 4.09 5.60
C ALA A 35 -35.18 5.53 5.93
N ASP A 36 -35.21 5.83 7.23
CA ASP A 36 -34.59 6.93 8.01
C ASP A 36 -33.09 7.22 7.75
N GLY A 37 -32.54 6.96 6.55
CA GLY A 37 -31.11 6.76 6.32
C GLY A 37 -30.25 8.03 6.25
N GLU A 38 -29.16 8.08 7.01
CA GLU A 38 -28.11 9.10 6.84
C GLU A 38 -26.84 8.48 6.25
N LEU A 39 -26.27 9.09 5.20
CA LEU A 39 -24.96 8.70 4.68
C LEU A 39 -23.89 9.06 5.71
N ARG A 40 -23.38 8.06 6.43
CA ARG A 40 -22.48 8.27 7.57
C ARG A 40 -21.13 7.63 7.43
N GLN A 41 -20.98 6.59 6.61
CA GLN A 41 -19.71 5.90 6.51
C GLN A 41 -19.33 5.60 5.05
N VAL A 42 -18.05 5.73 4.75
CA VAL A 42 -17.44 5.31 3.48
C VAL A 42 -16.36 4.29 3.81
N TYR A 43 -16.43 3.12 3.18
CA TYR A 43 -15.50 2.03 3.46
C TYR A 43 -14.40 1.98 2.40
N ILE A 44 -13.16 2.20 2.82
CA ILE A 44 -11.97 2.24 1.97
C ILE A 44 -11.12 0.99 2.23
N THR A 45 -10.64 0.33 1.19
CA THR A 45 -9.76 -0.83 1.37
C THR A 45 -8.33 -0.40 1.70
N ALA A 46 -7.75 -0.90 2.78
CA ALA A 46 -6.36 -0.65 3.16
C ALA A 46 -5.63 -1.95 3.56
N SER A 47 -4.30 -1.96 3.46
CA SER A 47 -3.50 -3.08 4.00
C SER A 47 -3.30 -2.93 5.51
N SER A 48 -3.08 -1.70 5.98
CA SER A 48 -3.17 -1.30 7.39
C SER A 48 -4.23 -0.21 7.60
N PRO A 49 -5.30 -0.49 8.37
CA PRO A 49 -6.28 0.52 8.76
C PRO A 49 -5.64 1.68 9.53
N LEU A 50 -4.58 1.41 10.30
CA LEU A 50 -3.86 2.40 11.09
C LEU A 50 -3.19 3.46 10.20
N GLU A 51 -2.55 3.04 9.11
CA GLU A 51 -1.92 3.98 8.17
C GLU A 51 -2.97 4.69 7.31
N GLY A 52 -4.09 4.02 7.01
CA GLY A 52 -5.36 4.61 6.55
C GLY A 52 -5.74 5.87 7.32
N VAL A 53 -6.01 5.68 8.62
CA VAL A 53 -6.45 6.76 9.51
C VAL A 53 -5.40 7.88 9.59
N LYS A 54 -4.13 7.54 9.77
CA LYS A 54 -3.05 8.54 9.88
C LYS A 54 -2.96 9.43 8.64
N TRP A 55 -3.03 8.85 7.45
CA TRP A 55 -2.93 9.60 6.20
C TRP A 55 -4.07 10.62 6.07
N TYR A 56 -5.31 10.20 6.33
CA TYR A 56 -6.47 11.09 6.23
C TYR A 56 -6.50 12.16 7.34
N VAL A 57 -6.03 11.84 8.54
CA VAL A 57 -5.83 12.83 9.61
C VAL A 57 -4.78 13.87 9.19
N GLN A 58 -3.66 13.42 8.64
CA GLN A 58 -2.56 14.29 8.24
C GLN A 58 -2.92 15.18 7.05
N HIS A 59 -3.59 14.65 6.03
CA HIS A 59 -3.75 15.35 4.74
C HIS A 59 -5.17 15.89 4.49
N MET A 60 -6.20 15.30 5.09
CA MET A 60 -7.62 15.60 4.78
C MET A 60 -8.39 16.25 5.94
N LYS A 61 -7.69 16.74 6.97
CA LYS A 61 -8.29 17.38 8.16
C LYS A 61 -9.32 16.49 8.87
N CYS A 62 -9.12 15.18 8.82
CA CYS A 62 -9.93 14.24 9.59
C CYS A 62 -9.36 14.07 11.01
N GLU A 63 -10.13 13.44 11.88
CA GLU A 63 -9.77 13.18 13.27
C GLU A 63 -9.73 11.68 13.54
N ALA A 64 -8.72 11.22 14.27
CA ALA A 64 -8.68 9.83 14.72
C ALA A 64 -9.71 9.62 15.84
N ILE A 65 -10.37 8.47 15.85
CA ILE A 65 -11.28 8.06 16.91
C ILE A 65 -10.51 7.16 17.88
N ALA A 66 -10.45 7.53 19.16
CA ALA A 66 -9.58 6.89 20.15
C ALA A 66 -9.78 5.37 20.30
N ASP A 67 -11.02 4.89 20.22
CA ASP A 67 -11.42 3.49 20.35
C ASP A 67 -11.61 2.76 19.01
N ARG A 68 -11.39 3.45 17.88
CA ARG A 68 -11.54 2.89 16.53
C ARG A 68 -10.31 3.16 15.68
N ARG A 69 -9.30 2.28 15.79
CA ARG A 69 -8.02 2.37 15.05
C ARG A 69 -8.15 2.22 13.53
N ASP A 70 -9.33 1.83 13.06
CA ASP A 70 -9.69 1.63 11.66
C ASP A 70 -10.55 2.76 11.10
N THR A 71 -10.80 3.83 11.87
CA THR A 71 -11.77 4.86 11.47
C THR A 71 -11.21 6.27 11.64
N ALA A 72 -11.37 7.09 10.60
CA ALA A 72 -11.13 8.53 10.63
C ALA A 72 -12.46 9.28 10.53
N ARG A 73 -12.72 10.23 11.42
CA ARG A 73 -13.89 11.12 11.37
C ARG A 73 -13.57 12.34 10.54
N CYS A 74 -14.30 12.56 9.46
CA CYS A 74 -14.12 13.68 8.54
C CYS A 74 -15.40 14.54 8.55
N GLY A 75 -15.63 15.27 9.64
CA GLY A 75 -16.90 15.97 9.87
C GLY A 75 -18.04 15.02 10.24
N GLU A 76 -19.12 15.01 9.47
CA GLU A 76 -20.29 14.15 9.69
C GLU A 76 -20.14 12.72 9.14
N VAL A 77 -19.08 12.47 8.37
CA VAL A 77 -18.77 11.19 7.72
C VAL A 77 -17.59 10.51 8.40
N GLU A 78 -17.70 9.20 8.58
CA GLU A 78 -16.61 8.32 9.02
C GLU A 78 -16.02 7.57 7.83
N LEU A 79 -14.71 7.68 7.63
CA LEU A 79 -13.98 6.81 6.70
C LEU A 79 -13.50 5.58 7.47
N VAL A 80 -13.96 4.41 7.05
CA VAL A 80 -13.64 3.13 7.70
C VAL A 80 -12.72 2.31 6.81
N PHE A 81 -11.57 1.92 7.33
CA PHE A 81 -10.53 1.21 6.58
C PHE A 81 -10.66 -0.30 6.75
N LEU A 82 -10.96 -1.00 5.65
CA LEU A 82 -11.14 -2.44 5.58
C LEU A 82 -9.86 -3.15 5.20
N VAL A 83 -9.49 -4.17 5.98
CA VAL A 83 -8.38 -5.06 5.67
C VAL A 83 -8.81 -6.06 4.61
N GLN A 84 -8.62 -5.71 3.34
CA GLN A 84 -8.83 -6.60 2.21
C GLN A 84 -7.98 -6.17 1.01
N PRO A 85 -7.67 -7.09 0.07
CA PRO A 85 -7.05 -6.72 -1.20
C PRO A 85 -7.93 -5.73 -1.98
N THR A 86 -7.31 -4.81 -2.71
CA THR A 86 -8.01 -3.95 -3.67
C THR A 86 -7.93 -4.56 -5.07
N ARG A 87 -8.99 -4.43 -5.85
CA ARG A 87 -9.09 -4.80 -7.27
C ARG A 87 -9.00 -3.57 -8.18
N GLY A 88 -8.55 -2.45 -7.65
CA GLY A 88 -8.27 -1.23 -8.40
C GLY A 88 -8.97 0.03 -7.86
N SER A 89 -8.71 1.13 -8.55
CA SER A 89 -9.16 2.47 -8.15
C SER A 89 -10.69 2.65 -8.18
N THR A 90 -11.17 3.78 -7.67
CA THR A 90 -12.60 4.17 -7.77
C THR A 90 -13.03 4.61 -9.16
N GLN A 91 -12.09 4.93 -10.06
CA GLN A 91 -12.42 5.41 -11.41
C GLN A 91 -13.18 4.35 -12.20
N GLY A 92 -14.27 4.78 -12.85
CA GLY A 92 -15.13 3.90 -13.64
C GLY A 92 -16.04 2.99 -12.82
N THR A 93 -16.08 3.14 -11.49
CA THR A 93 -16.98 2.42 -10.59
C THR A 93 -18.21 3.26 -10.22
N GLY A 94 -19.19 2.63 -9.59
CA GLY A 94 -20.41 3.30 -9.15
C GLY A 94 -20.15 4.48 -8.19
N VAL A 95 -19.11 4.40 -7.35
CA VAL A 95 -18.60 5.57 -6.61
C VAL A 95 -17.35 6.07 -7.33
N ASN A 96 -17.45 7.21 -8.00
CA ASN A 96 -16.34 7.76 -8.78
C ASN A 96 -15.23 8.32 -7.89
N HIS A 97 -15.62 9.16 -6.93
CA HIS A 97 -14.73 9.86 -6.02
C HIS A 97 -15.48 10.34 -4.78
N ILE A 98 -14.70 10.69 -3.76
CA ILE A 98 -15.14 11.51 -2.61
C ILE A 98 -14.47 12.87 -2.71
N SER A 99 -15.02 13.87 -2.03
CA SER A 99 -14.51 15.24 -2.12
C SER A 99 -14.26 15.88 -0.76
N PHE A 100 -13.23 16.73 -0.71
CA PHE A 100 -12.89 17.57 0.41
C PHE A 100 -12.73 19.02 -0.03
N SER A 101 -13.33 19.94 0.71
CA SER A 101 -13.21 21.38 0.49
C SER A 101 -12.17 22.02 1.39
N PHE A 102 -11.38 22.92 0.81
CA PHE A 102 -10.35 23.71 1.47
C PHE A 102 -10.54 25.20 1.19
N PRO A 103 -10.16 26.08 2.13
CA PRO A 103 -10.32 27.53 1.94
C PRO A 103 -9.39 28.09 0.84
N ASP A 104 -8.25 27.44 0.60
CA ASP A 104 -7.31 27.77 -0.47
C ASP A 104 -6.85 26.47 -1.14
N LEU A 105 -7.43 26.16 -2.29
CA LEU A 105 -7.12 24.94 -3.03
C LEU A 105 -5.71 25.00 -3.63
N THR A 106 -5.24 26.19 -4.01
CA THR A 106 -3.92 26.35 -4.64
C THR A 106 -2.81 26.03 -3.64
N ALA A 107 -2.92 26.55 -2.42
CA ALA A 107 -2.00 26.23 -1.34
C ALA A 107 -2.05 24.73 -1.00
N LYS A 108 -3.27 24.15 -0.94
CA LYS A 108 -3.41 22.72 -0.61
C LYS A 108 -2.81 21.80 -1.68
N MET A 109 -3.04 22.09 -2.95
CA MET A 109 -2.45 21.32 -4.06
C MET A 109 -0.92 21.41 -4.05
N LYS A 110 -0.35 22.58 -3.74
CA LYS A 110 1.10 22.76 -3.61
C LYS A 110 1.69 22.01 -2.41
N GLU A 111 0.97 21.92 -1.29
CA GLU A 111 1.34 21.08 -0.14
C GLU A 111 1.40 19.61 -0.57
N LEU A 112 0.35 19.13 -1.22
CA LEU A 112 0.21 17.74 -1.66
C LEU A 112 1.16 17.37 -2.80
N GLU A 113 1.52 18.30 -3.67
CA GLU A 113 2.56 18.11 -4.68
C GLU A 113 3.91 17.82 -4.03
N LYS A 114 4.28 18.51 -2.95
CA LYS A 114 5.51 18.23 -2.22
C LYS A 114 5.51 16.83 -1.61
N VAL A 115 4.36 16.40 -1.08
CA VAL A 115 4.18 15.04 -0.55
C VAL A 115 4.31 14.01 -1.68
N GLY A 116 3.61 14.24 -2.79
CA GLY A 116 3.64 13.40 -3.98
C GLY A 116 5.04 13.25 -4.55
N VAL A 117 5.77 14.34 -4.81
CA VAL A 117 7.13 14.31 -5.38
C VAL A 117 8.11 13.47 -4.55
N GLN A 118 7.87 13.32 -3.24
CA GLN A 118 8.69 12.48 -2.35
C GLN A 118 8.31 10.99 -2.37
N GLY A 119 7.35 10.58 -3.21
CA GLY A 119 6.82 9.21 -3.23
C GLY A 119 5.82 8.91 -2.10
N SER A 120 5.48 9.88 -1.25
CA SER A 120 4.76 9.71 0.02
C SER A 120 3.26 9.42 -0.09
N GLY A 121 2.82 8.76 -1.16
CA GLY A 121 1.44 8.25 -1.27
C GLY A 121 0.38 9.29 -1.67
N VAL A 122 0.75 10.31 -2.43
CA VAL A 122 -0.23 11.20 -3.11
C VAL A 122 0.06 11.20 -4.61
N ARG A 123 -0.89 10.72 -5.42
CA ARG A 123 -0.78 10.83 -6.88
C ARG A 123 -1.65 11.97 -7.39
N LEU A 124 -1.02 12.97 -8.00
CA LEU A 124 -1.68 14.10 -8.63
C LEU A 124 -2.35 13.68 -9.96
N GLN A 125 -3.54 14.21 -10.27
CA GLN A 125 -4.19 14.06 -11.57
C GLN A 125 -4.21 15.39 -12.32
N ARG A 126 -3.56 15.40 -13.50
CA ARG A 126 -3.60 16.53 -14.44
C ARG A 126 -4.84 16.47 -15.33
N PHE A 127 -5.35 17.64 -15.69
CA PHE A 127 -6.33 17.78 -16.76
C PHE A 127 -5.68 17.63 -18.14
N PRO A 128 -6.46 17.45 -19.23
CA PRO A 128 -5.92 17.31 -20.58
C PRO A 128 -5.02 18.46 -21.06
N ASP A 129 -5.21 19.66 -20.50
CA ASP A 129 -4.39 20.85 -20.77
C ASP A 129 -3.10 20.91 -19.92
N GLY A 130 -2.85 19.89 -19.09
CA GLY A 130 -1.70 19.79 -18.20
C GLY A 130 -1.87 20.51 -16.86
N SER A 131 -2.95 21.28 -16.68
CA SER A 131 -3.24 21.98 -15.42
C SER A 131 -3.60 21.00 -14.30
N MET A 132 -3.39 21.43 -13.05
CA MET A 132 -3.74 20.67 -11.84
C MET A 132 -5.02 21.18 -11.17
N ILE A 133 -5.41 22.41 -11.49
CA ILE A 133 -6.57 23.09 -10.92
C ILE A 133 -7.36 23.68 -12.08
N ARG A 134 -8.67 23.52 -12.03
CA ARG A 134 -9.61 24.14 -12.95
C ARG A 134 -10.58 25.01 -12.17
N ASP A 135 -10.77 26.25 -12.62
CA ASP A 135 -11.85 27.11 -12.14
C ASP A 135 -13.11 26.85 -12.96
N VAL A 136 -14.21 26.49 -12.30
CA VAL A 136 -15.50 26.27 -12.95
C VAL A 136 -16.42 27.45 -12.66
N PRO A 137 -16.80 28.23 -13.68
CA PRO A 137 -17.61 29.44 -13.48
C PRO A 137 -18.90 29.21 -12.70
N ASN A 138 -19.10 30.01 -11.65
CA ASN A 138 -20.23 29.96 -10.72
C ASN A 138 -20.39 28.62 -9.95
N LEU A 139 -19.32 27.82 -9.86
CA LEU A 139 -19.25 26.63 -9.02
C LEU A 139 -18.14 26.77 -7.98
N PHE A 140 -16.92 26.33 -8.31
CA PHE A 140 -15.70 26.46 -7.51
C PHE A 140 -14.46 26.08 -8.32
N LYS A 141 -13.27 26.35 -7.77
CA LYS A 141 -12.03 25.72 -8.24
C LYS A 141 -11.99 24.28 -7.77
N LEU A 142 -11.48 23.39 -8.61
CA LEU A 142 -11.33 21.97 -8.31
C LEU A 142 -10.03 21.39 -8.85
N GLY A 143 -9.54 20.35 -8.20
CA GLY A 143 -8.42 19.52 -8.63
C GLY A 143 -8.60 18.09 -8.16
N PHE A 144 -7.86 17.15 -8.74
CA PHE A 144 -7.98 15.74 -8.38
C PHE A 144 -6.64 15.16 -7.92
N ILE A 145 -6.74 14.29 -6.93
CA ILE A 145 -5.65 13.44 -6.46
C ILE A 145 -6.13 12.00 -6.30
N PHE A 146 -5.19 11.10 -6.06
CA PHE A 146 -5.46 9.77 -5.55
C PHE A 146 -4.70 9.57 -4.25
N ASP A 147 -5.39 8.95 -3.29
CA ASP A 147 -4.76 8.41 -2.10
C ASP A 147 -3.93 7.16 -2.44
N PRO A 148 -3.14 6.61 -1.49
CA PRO A 148 -2.31 5.45 -1.76
C PRO A 148 -3.09 4.18 -2.12
N TRP A 149 -4.36 4.10 -1.72
CA TRP A 149 -5.21 2.93 -1.91
C TRP A 149 -5.98 2.96 -3.23
N GLY A 150 -5.87 4.06 -4.00
CA GLY A 150 -6.53 4.24 -5.29
C GLY A 150 -7.88 4.95 -5.20
N THR A 151 -8.20 5.55 -4.06
CA THR A 151 -9.38 6.42 -3.94
C THR A 151 -9.13 7.70 -4.69
N ARG A 152 -9.96 8.00 -5.70
CA ARG A 152 -9.97 9.31 -6.33
C ARG A 152 -10.60 10.31 -5.37
N ILE A 153 -9.91 11.42 -5.15
CA ILE A 153 -10.36 12.51 -4.27
C ILE A 153 -10.43 13.80 -5.09
N GLU A 154 -11.59 14.44 -5.10
CA GLU A 154 -11.75 15.80 -5.61
C GLU A 154 -11.49 16.81 -4.49
N LEU A 155 -10.57 17.73 -4.72
CA LEU A 155 -10.31 18.84 -3.83
C LEU A 155 -10.96 20.09 -4.40
N VAL A 156 -11.79 20.75 -3.61
CA VAL A 156 -12.57 21.92 -4.05
C VAL A 156 -12.31 23.15 -3.18
N GLU A 157 -12.54 24.34 -3.72
CA GLU A 157 -12.50 25.61 -3.00
C GLU A 157 -13.92 26.14 -2.76
N ASP A 158 -14.63 25.56 -1.77
CA ASP A 158 -15.96 26.02 -1.35
C ASP A 158 -15.95 26.42 0.13
N ALA A 159 -15.90 27.74 0.36
CA ALA A 159 -15.87 28.32 1.70
C ALA A 159 -17.14 28.05 2.53
N ASP A 160 -18.27 27.74 1.88
CA ASP A 160 -19.54 27.48 2.55
C ASP A 160 -19.60 26.07 3.17
N ALA A 161 -18.73 25.16 2.71
CA ALA A 161 -18.78 23.74 3.04
C ALA A 161 -17.38 23.12 3.17
N LEU A 162 -16.57 23.61 4.13
CA LEU A 162 -15.23 23.10 4.40
C LEU A 162 -15.23 21.66 4.96
N GLY A 163 -14.17 20.90 4.64
CA GLY A 163 -14.02 19.51 5.09
C GLY A 163 -14.63 18.52 4.10
N PHE A 164 -15.12 17.38 4.56
CA PHE A 164 -15.76 16.39 3.68
C PHE A 164 -16.99 17.01 2.99
N HIS A 165 -16.97 17.06 1.67
CA HIS A 165 -17.91 17.86 0.89
C HIS A 165 -18.99 17.01 0.22
N HIS A 166 -18.58 16.01 -0.56
CA HIS A 166 -19.54 15.21 -1.33
C HIS A 166 -19.02 13.81 -1.68
N VAL A 167 -19.95 12.92 -1.99
CA VAL A 167 -19.71 11.65 -2.67
C VAL A 167 -20.28 11.76 -4.07
N HIS A 168 -19.47 11.41 -5.07
CA HIS A 168 -19.87 11.51 -6.47
C HIS A 168 -20.06 10.12 -7.06
N LEU A 169 -21.27 9.83 -7.51
CA LEU A 169 -21.64 8.57 -8.14
C LEU A 169 -21.52 8.64 -9.66
N SER A 170 -21.06 7.56 -10.27
CA SER A 170 -21.18 7.34 -11.71
C SER A 170 -22.43 6.52 -11.96
N ALA A 171 -23.37 7.03 -12.77
CA ALA A 171 -24.62 6.34 -13.02
C ALA A 171 -24.99 6.35 -14.51
N PRO A 172 -25.60 5.27 -15.05
CA PRO A 172 -26.17 5.28 -16.39
C PRO A 172 -27.31 6.30 -16.54
N ASN A 173 -28.09 6.50 -15.47
CA ASN A 173 -29.16 7.49 -15.40
C ASN A 173 -29.05 8.27 -14.07
N PRO A 174 -28.40 9.44 -14.07
CA PRO A 174 -28.17 10.25 -12.87
C PRO A 174 -29.47 10.63 -12.15
N THR A 175 -30.47 11.13 -12.88
CA THR A 175 -31.76 11.57 -12.31
C THR A 175 -32.52 10.42 -11.66
N ALA A 176 -32.61 9.26 -12.33
CA ALA A 176 -33.26 8.08 -11.75
C ALA A 176 -32.49 7.53 -10.54
N THR A 177 -31.16 7.65 -10.55
CA THR A 177 -30.30 7.22 -9.43
C THR A 177 -30.55 8.11 -8.21
N LEU A 178 -30.52 9.44 -8.36
CA LEU A 178 -30.86 10.35 -7.26
C LEU A 178 -32.28 10.11 -6.74
N ALA A 179 -33.27 9.93 -7.62
CA ALA A 179 -34.63 9.59 -7.20
C ALA A 179 -34.66 8.29 -6.38
N TRP A 180 -33.92 7.26 -6.78
CA TRP A 180 -33.82 6.01 -6.03
C TRP A 180 -33.23 6.22 -4.63
N TYR A 181 -32.09 6.91 -4.50
CA TYR A 181 -31.48 7.18 -3.18
C TYR A 181 -32.38 8.05 -2.29
N ARG A 182 -33.11 9.01 -2.87
CA ARG A 182 -34.12 9.81 -2.15
C ARG A 182 -35.25 8.92 -1.63
N ASP A 183 -35.81 8.06 -2.47
CA ASP A 183 -36.97 7.25 -2.09
C ASP A 183 -36.60 6.16 -1.07
N ARG A 184 -35.36 5.64 -1.15
CA ARG A 184 -34.86 4.60 -0.21
C ARG A 184 -34.36 5.19 1.11
N PHE A 185 -33.65 6.31 1.07
CA PHE A 185 -32.92 6.82 2.23
C PHE A 185 -33.28 8.26 2.62
N GLY A 186 -34.06 8.99 1.83
CA GLY A 186 -34.65 10.29 2.19
C GLY A 186 -33.73 11.50 2.18
N GLY A 187 -32.67 11.50 1.37
CA GLY A 187 -31.86 12.69 1.15
C GLY A 187 -32.69 13.85 0.58
N LYS A 188 -32.43 15.08 1.03
CA LYS A 188 -33.16 16.28 0.61
C LYS A 188 -32.70 16.72 -0.79
N PRO A 189 -33.58 16.75 -1.81
CA PRO A 189 -33.20 17.28 -3.12
C PRO A 189 -32.78 18.74 -3.04
N ALA A 190 -31.66 19.07 -3.65
CA ALA A 190 -31.13 20.44 -3.71
C ALA A 190 -30.23 20.62 -4.94
N ARG A 191 -29.86 21.87 -5.24
CA ARG A 191 -28.89 22.20 -6.30
C ARG A 191 -27.65 22.85 -5.70
N LEU A 192 -26.49 22.22 -5.84
CA LEU A 192 -25.22 22.76 -5.39
C LEU A 192 -24.85 23.95 -6.26
N LYS A 193 -24.67 25.12 -5.61
CA LYS A 193 -24.47 26.43 -6.24
C LYS A 193 -25.46 26.75 -7.38
N GLY A 194 -26.68 26.19 -7.29
CA GLY A 194 -27.71 26.34 -8.33
C GLY A 194 -27.43 25.61 -9.65
N GLN A 195 -26.34 24.84 -9.76
CA GLN A 195 -25.91 24.19 -11.00
C GLN A 195 -26.11 22.68 -10.99
N LEU A 196 -25.66 21.98 -9.95
CA LEU A 196 -25.61 20.52 -9.92
C LEU A 196 -26.74 19.95 -9.07
N ASP A 197 -27.58 19.11 -9.67
CA ASP A 197 -28.63 18.41 -8.94
C ASP A 197 -28.01 17.33 -8.04
N GLY A 198 -28.50 17.26 -6.80
CA GLY A 198 -28.01 16.29 -5.82
C GLY A 198 -28.97 16.09 -4.66
N LEU A 199 -28.58 15.20 -3.75
CA LEU A 199 -29.25 15.01 -2.47
C LEU A 199 -28.36 15.44 -1.32
N LEU A 200 -28.94 16.09 -0.32
CA LEU A 200 -28.30 16.38 0.95
C LEU A 200 -28.69 15.33 1.99
N PHE A 201 -27.69 14.65 2.55
CA PHE A 201 -27.80 13.80 3.73
C PHE A 201 -27.04 14.49 4.87
N GLY A 202 -27.77 15.18 5.76
CA GLY A 202 -27.15 16.13 6.69
C GLY A 202 -26.49 17.27 5.90
N LYS A 203 -25.18 17.45 6.05
CA LYS A 203 -24.38 18.41 5.26
C LYS A 203 -23.67 17.80 4.05
N VAL A 204 -23.78 16.49 3.86
CA VAL A 204 -23.04 15.76 2.84
C VAL A 204 -23.86 15.71 1.55
N TRP A 205 -23.24 16.12 0.45
CA TRP A 205 -23.85 15.98 -0.87
C TRP A 205 -23.63 14.60 -1.45
N LEU A 206 -24.69 14.01 -1.98
CA LEU A 206 -24.62 12.89 -2.91
C LEU A 206 -24.92 13.42 -4.31
N LEU A 207 -23.89 13.44 -5.15
CA LEU A 207 -23.96 13.92 -6.53
C LEU A 207 -23.90 12.73 -7.49
N THR A 208 -24.43 12.91 -8.69
CA THR A 208 -24.39 11.89 -9.75
C THR A 208 -24.00 12.52 -11.07
N SER A 209 -23.16 11.84 -11.84
CA SER A 209 -22.90 12.20 -13.24
C SER A 209 -23.09 11.00 -14.15
N PRO A 210 -23.40 11.25 -15.45
CA PRO A 210 -23.42 10.19 -16.42
C PRO A 210 -22.03 9.55 -16.50
N GLN A 211 -22.00 8.23 -16.48
CA GLN A 211 -20.76 7.49 -16.75
C GLN A 211 -20.39 7.70 -18.23
N SER A 212 -19.16 8.14 -18.49
CA SER A 212 -18.70 8.46 -19.85
C SER A 212 -18.56 7.22 -20.74
N GLU A 213 -18.36 6.04 -20.15
CA GLU A 213 -18.18 4.77 -20.85
C GLU A 213 -19.00 3.64 -20.20
N GLY A 214 -20.06 3.22 -20.90
CA GLY A 214 -20.85 2.04 -20.53
C GLY A 214 -21.52 2.10 -19.15
N VAL A 215 -21.73 0.93 -18.56
CA VAL A 215 -22.28 0.78 -17.20
C VAL A 215 -21.11 0.79 -16.22
N PRO A 216 -21.18 1.55 -15.12
CA PRO A 216 -20.11 1.56 -14.12
C PRO A 216 -19.82 0.16 -13.57
N ALA A 217 -18.57 -0.10 -13.23
CA ALA A 217 -18.19 -1.32 -12.52
C ALA A 217 -18.73 -1.31 -11.08
N SER A 218 -18.89 -2.50 -10.50
CA SER A 218 -19.23 -2.58 -9.08
C SER A 218 -18.10 -2.03 -8.20
N THR A 219 -18.48 -1.46 -7.05
CA THR A 219 -17.54 -0.99 -6.03
C THR A 219 -16.98 -2.12 -5.18
N GLU A 220 -17.58 -3.32 -5.20
CA GLU A 220 -17.11 -4.43 -4.37
C GLU A 220 -15.65 -4.81 -4.66
N GLY A 221 -14.82 -4.76 -3.61
CA GLY A 221 -13.38 -4.99 -3.66
C GLY A 221 -12.56 -3.85 -4.30
N ARG A 222 -13.17 -2.72 -4.68
CA ARG A 222 -12.46 -1.54 -5.18
C ARG A 222 -11.97 -0.67 -4.02
N ALA A 223 -11.17 0.35 -4.34
CA ALA A 223 -10.61 1.28 -3.35
C ALA A 223 -11.66 1.85 -2.38
N ILE A 224 -12.85 2.24 -2.88
CA ILE A 224 -14.07 2.38 -2.06
C ILE A 224 -14.92 1.13 -2.29
N ASP A 225 -15.11 0.32 -1.24
CA ASP A 225 -15.87 -0.93 -1.31
C ASP A 225 -17.38 -0.67 -1.27
N HIS A 226 -17.82 0.13 -0.30
CA HIS A 226 -19.24 0.44 -0.09
C HIS A 226 -19.47 1.75 0.67
N LEU A 227 -20.69 2.27 0.53
CA LEU A 227 -21.22 3.36 1.34
C LEU A 227 -22.18 2.80 2.39
N ALA A 228 -22.23 3.39 3.59
CA ALA A 228 -23.18 2.97 4.62
C ALA A 228 -24.20 4.05 4.99
N PHE A 229 -25.45 3.63 5.02
CA PHE A 229 -26.59 4.41 5.50
C PHE A 229 -27.01 3.91 6.88
N VAL A 230 -27.03 4.82 7.86
CA VAL A 230 -27.46 4.50 9.24
C VAL A 230 -28.97 4.64 9.35
N VAL A 231 -29.65 3.62 9.86
CA VAL A 231 -31.10 3.57 10.07
C VAL A 231 -31.44 3.34 11.53
N LYS A 232 -32.62 3.79 11.98
CA LYS A 232 -33.07 3.65 13.37
C LYS A 232 -33.36 2.20 13.76
N SER A 233 -34.00 1.44 12.86
CA SER A 233 -34.31 0.01 13.05
C SER A 233 -34.02 -0.74 11.77
N MET A 234 -33.15 -1.74 11.85
CA MET A 234 -32.77 -2.53 10.67
C MET A 234 -33.92 -3.43 10.21
N ASP A 235 -34.73 -3.98 11.12
CA ASP A 235 -35.83 -4.88 10.76
C ASP A 235 -36.94 -4.14 10.00
N GLN A 236 -37.27 -2.92 10.43
CA GLN A 236 -38.23 -2.06 9.73
C GLN A 236 -37.69 -1.65 8.35
N ALA A 237 -36.45 -1.15 8.30
CA ALA A 237 -35.81 -0.77 7.04
C ALA A 237 -35.72 -1.95 6.07
N ALA A 238 -35.42 -3.15 6.55
CA ALA A 238 -35.39 -4.35 5.70
C ALA A 238 -36.76 -4.69 5.12
N THR A 239 -37.82 -4.60 5.92
CA THR A 239 -39.20 -4.80 5.48
C THR A 239 -39.56 -3.80 4.37
N ASP A 240 -39.22 -2.54 4.56
CA ASP A 240 -39.52 -1.48 3.61
C ASP A 240 -38.74 -1.62 2.29
N LEU A 241 -37.45 -1.92 2.38
CA LEU A 241 -36.60 -2.19 1.21
C LEU A 241 -37.11 -3.40 0.42
N ARG A 242 -37.55 -4.48 1.09
CA ARG A 242 -38.17 -5.64 0.43
C ARG A 242 -39.48 -5.28 -0.28
N ARG A 243 -40.35 -4.48 0.35
CA ARG A 243 -41.59 -3.98 -0.29
C ARG A 243 -41.29 -3.19 -1.56
N GLN A 244 -40.16 -2.49 -1.58
CA GLN A 244 -39.70 -1.70 -2.73
C GLN A 244 -38.81 -2.49 -3.70
N ARG A 245 -38.76 -3.83 -3.56
CA ARG A 245 -38.04 -4.78 -4.43
C ARG A 245 -36.54 -4.49 -4.55
N VAL A 246 -35.92 -4.03 -3.47
CA VAL A 246 -34.46 -3.85 -3.38
C VAL A 246 -33.79 -5.21 -3.22
N THR A 247 -32.71 -5.45 -3.98
CA THR A 247 -31.92 -6.68 -3.90
C THR A 247 -30.98 -6.64 -2.70
N PHE A 248 -31.10 -7.61 -1.80
CA PHE A 248 -30.15 -7.85 -0.71
C PHE A 248 -28.98 -8.68 -1.22
N LEU A 249 -27.77 -8.18 -0.98
CA LEU A 249 -26.51 -8.89 -1.16
C LEU A 249 -26.16 -9.71 0.08
N ALA A 250 -26.58 -9.25 1.26
CA ALA A 250 -26.54 -9.98 2.52
C ALA A 250 -27.73 -9.57 3.39
N GLU A 251 -28.37 -10.55 4.01
CA GLU A 251 -29.53 -10.33 4.88
C GLU A 251 -29.14 -9.61 6.18
N PRO A 252 -30.10 -8.91 6.83
CA PRO A 252 -29.87 -8.26 8.12
C PRO A 252 -29.43 -9.26 9.20
N GLU A 253 -28.24 -9.02 9.76
CA GLU A 253 -27.72 -9.82 10.87
C GLU A 253 -26.84 -8.98 11.80
N VAL A 254 -26.61 -9.48 13.02
CA VAL A 254 -25.52 -8.98 13.86
C VAL A 254 -24.23 -9.62 13.33
N PRO A 255 -23.29 -8.84 12.76
CA PRO A 255 -22.11 -9.44 12.15
C PRO A 255 -21.25 -10.14 13.20
N LYS A 256 -20.68 -11.29 12.84
CA LYS A 256 -19.70 -11.97 13.68
C LYS A 256 -18.52 -11.03 13.99
N GLY A 257 -18.19 -10.88 15.27
CA GLY A 257 -17.16 -9.94 15.74
C GLY A 257 -17.62 -8.46 15.73
N GLY A 258 -18.91 -8.19 15.59
CA GLY A 258 -19.46 -6.85 15.75
C GLY A 258 -19.10 -6.25 17.11
N ARG A 259 -18.66 -4.99 17.12
CA ARG A 259 -18.33 -4.27 18.37
C ARG A 259 -19.57 -3.97 19.22
N THR A 260 -20.75 -4.13 18.62
CA THR A 260 -22.08 -3.80 19.18
C THR A 260 -23.11 -4.81 18.67
N PRO A 261 -24.27 -4.97 19.35
CA PRO A 261 -25.36 -5.83 18.89
C PRO A 261 -26.17 -5.23 17.72
N ALA A 262 -25.77 -4.08 17.19
CA ALA A 262 -26.43 -3.42 16.06
C ALA A 262 -26.32 -4.27 14.78
N LYS A 263 -27.44 -4.40 14.06
CA LYS A 263 -27.51 -5.19 12.83
C LYS A 263 -26.93 -4.43 11.61
N ARG A 264 -26.50 -5.20 10.60
CA ARG A 264 -26.11 -4.71 9.28
C ARG A 264 -26.70 -5.61 8.20
N ALA A 265 -27.05 -5.01 7.06
CA ALA A 265 -27.35 -5.70 5.81
C ALA A 265 -26.52 -5.10 4.66
N PHE A 266 -26.40 -5.83 3.55
CA PHE A 266 -25.85 -5.30 2.30
C PHE A 266 -26.90 -5.34 1.21
N ILE A 267 -26.99 -4.28 0.40
CA ILE A 267 -27.90 -4.18 -0.74
C ILE A 267 -27.15 -3.66 -1.97
N ALA A 268 -27.72 -3.89 -3.15
CA ALA A 268 -27.19 -3.34 -4.40
C ALA A 268 -27.88 -2.02 -4.78
N GLY A 269 -27.09 -0.98 -5.05
CA GLY A 269 -27.56 0.26 -5.67
C GLY A 269 -27.79 0.11 -7.18
N PRO A 270 -28.63 0.97 -7.80
CA PRO A 270 -28.91 0.95 -9.24
C PRO A 270 -27.67 1.25 -10.11
N ASP A 271 -26.67 1.89 -9.51
CA ASP A 271 -25.37 2.29 -10.02
C ASP A 271 -24.26 1.26 -9.73
N ARG A 272 -24.64 0.02 -9.32
CA ARG A 272 -23.74 -1.08 -8.91
C ARG A 272 -22.86 -0.79 -7.70
N VAL A 273 -23.21 0.23 -6.93
CA VAL A 273 -22.62 0.49 -5.63
C VAL A 273 -23.12 -0.54 -4.64
N LYS A 274 -22.18 -1.17 -3.93
CA LYS A 274 -22.49 -1.96 -2.75
C LYS A 274 -22.84 -1.00 -1.61
N LEU A 275 -23.99 -1.19 -0.99
CA LEU A 275 -24.48 -0.33 0.07
C LEU A 275 -24.66 -1.14 1.35
N ALA A 276 -24.07 -0.68 2.45
CA ALA A 276 -24.39 -1.17 3.77
C ALA A 276 -25.58 -0.39 4.33
N VAL A 277 -26.53 -1.10 4.92
CA VAL A 277 -27.55 -0.51 5.79
C VAL A 277 -27.21 -0.96 7.19
N VAL A 278 -26.93 0.00 8.07
CA VAL A 278 -26.46 -0.27 9.43
C VAL A 278 -27.41 0.32 10.44
N GLU A 279 -27.66 -0.40 11.53
CA GLU A 279 -28.52 0.09 12.60
C GLU A 279 -27.82 1.16 13.44
N THR A 280 -28.59 2.04 14.05
CA THR A 280 -28.07 3.09 14.95
C THR A 280 -27.26 2.46 16.07
N GLY A 281 -26.07 3.00 16.33
CA GLY A 281 -25.12 2.44 17.29
C GLY A 281 -24.15 1.40 16.70
N PHE A 282 -24.23 1.10 15.39
CA PHE A 282 -23.25 0.24 14.74
C PHE A 282 -21.83 0.86 14.77
N ALA A 283 -20.92 0.19 15.47
CA ALA A 283 -19.52 0.63 15.61
C ALA A 283 -18.52 -0.20 14.79
N GLY A 284 -18.99 -0.91 13.76
CA GLY A 284 -18.14 -1.76 12.93
C GLY A 284 -17.90 -3.16 13.50
N VAL A 285 -16.95 -3.86 12.88
CA VAL A 285 -16.54 -5.23 13.23
C VAL A 285 -15.08 -5.19 13.68
N GLU A 286 -14.72 -5.99 14.68
CA GLU A 286 -13.32 -6.21 15.04
C GLU A 286 -12.65 -7.06 13.94
N SER A 287 -11.82 -6.43 13.11
CA SER A 287 -10.91 -7.14 12.19
C SER A 287 -9.55 -7.28 12.86
N ARG A 288 -9.15 -8.51 13.16
CA ARG A 288 -7.76 -8.83 13.53
C ARG A 288 -7.05 -9.35 12.29
N LEU A 289 -5.86 -8.83 12.00
CA LEU A 289 -4.99 -9.45 11.02
C LEU A 289 -4.54 -10.79 11.59
N ALA A 290 -4.70 -11.87 10.82
CA ALA A 290 -4.18 -13.15 11.24
C ALA A 290 -2.66 -13.03 11.44
N SER A 291 -2.17 -13.41 12.61
CA SER A 291 -0.73 -13.51 12.86
C SER A 291 -0.15 -14.60 11.96
N ALA A 292 0.81 -14.26 11.10
CA ALA A 292 1.86 -15.22 10.83
C ALA A 292 2.76 -15.21 12.06
N ALA A 293 2.63 -16.25 12.87
CA ALA A 293 3.54 -16.44 13.97
C ALA A 293 4.95 -16.68 13.41
N VAL A 294 5.80 -15.65 13.36
CA VAL A 294 7.25 -15.85 13.43
C VAL A 294 7.61 -16.12 14.90
N ALA A 295 6.97 -17.14 15.45
CA ALA A 295 7.16 -17.63 16.80
C ALA A 295 6.64 -19.06 16.86
N ALA A 296 7.02 -19.89 15.90
CA ALA A 296 7.13 -21.30 16.22
C ALA A 296 8.29 -21.41 17.21
N ALA A 297 7.98 -21.73 18.45
CA ALA A 297 8.93 -22.42 19.32
C ALA A 297 9.62 -23.50 18.47
N ARG A 298 10.95 -23.57 18.55
CA ARG A 298 11.76 -24.52 17.80
C ARG A 298 11.35 -25.95 18.18
N GLU A 299 10.32 -26.47 17.53
CA GLU A 299 10.17 -27.90 17.36
C GLU A 299 11.48 -28.41 16.76
N PRO A 300 12.02 -29.56 17.20
CA PRO A 300 13.24 -30.12 16.64
C PRO A 300 13.06 -30.35 15.13
N TYR A 301 13.54 -29.41 14.31
CA TYR A 301 13.50 -29.51 12.86
C TYR A 301 14.75 -30.25 12.39
N ALA A 302 14.56 -31.46 11.87
CA ALA A 302 15.62 -32.20 11.22
C ALA A 302 15.88 -31.59 9.83
N VAL A 303 17.02 -30.91 9.68
CA VAL A 303 17.39 -30.31 8.39
C VAL A 303 17.61 -31.41 7.35
N PRO A 304 16.96 -31.36 6.18
CA PRO A 304 17.18 -32.32 5.11
C PRO A 304 18.66 -32.35 4.72
N ARG A 305 19.17 -33.50 4.26
CA ARG A 305 20.56 -33.65 3.83
C ARG A 305 20.67 -33.71 2.31
N THR A 306 21.81 -33.27 1.78
CA THR A 306 22.17 -33.50 0.38
C THR A 306 22.54 -34.97 0.16
N PRO A 307 22.59 -35.47 -1.08
CA PRO A 307 23.07 -36.83 -1.38
C PRO A 307 24.49 -37.13 -0.87
N TRP A 308 25.29 -36.10 -0.60
CA TRP A 308 26.65 -36.22 -0.04
C TRP A 308 26.74 -35.88 1.45
N GLY A 309 25.60 -35.75 2.16
CA GLY A 309 25.54 -35.70 3.62
C GLY A 309 25.63 -34.32 4.28
N GLU A 310 25.70 -33.23 3.50
CA GLU A 310 25.68 -31.86 4.04
C GLU A 310 24.23 -31.41 4.35
N PRO A 311 24.00 -30.44 5.25
CA PRO A 311 22.68 -29.79 5.37
C PRO A 311 22.22 -29.20 4.02
N ASN A 312 20.96 -29.43 3.66
CA ASN A 312 20.37 -28.98 2.41
C ASN A 312 19.60 -27.66 2.59
N LEU A 313 20.26 -26.60 2.14
CA LEU A 313 19.77 -25.23 2.07
C LEU A 313 19.29 -24.85 0.65
N GLN A 314 19.34 -25.77 -0.31
CA GLN A 314 18.97 -25.48 -1.70
C GLN A 314 17.52 -24.99 -1.82
N GLY A 315 17.33 -24.04 -2.73
CA GLY A 315 16.03 -23.47 -3.06
C GLY A 315 16.10 -21.99 -3.39
N VAL A 316 14.94 -21.45 -3.73
CA VAL A 316 14.71 -20.01 -3.84
C VAL A 316 14.09 -19.53 -2.53
N TRP A 317 14.69 -18.48 -1.98
CA TRP A 317 14.31 -17.86 -0.73
C TRP A 317 14.05 -16.37 -0.97
N THR A 318 13.13 -15.76 -0.22
CA THR A 318 12.78 -14.35 -0.38
C THR A 318 12.89 -13.61 0.95
N GLY A 319 13.35 -12.37 0.92
CA GLY A 319 13.42 -11.49 2.10
C GLY A 319 12.11 -10.74 2.39
N ASN A 320 10.98 -11.16 1.80
CA ASN A 320 9.77 -10.34 1.74
C ASN A 320 9.12 -10.13 3.11
N SER A 321 9.10 -11.13 4.00
CA SER A 321 8.59 -10.92 5.37
C SER A 321 9.47 -9.99 6.19
N ALA A 322 10.77 -9.94 5.90
CA ALA A 322 11.74 -9.12 6.60
C ALA A 322 11.82 -7.67 6.06
N GLN A 323 11.09 -7.36 4.99
CA GLN A 323 10.96 -6.01 4.48
C GLN A 323 10.38 -5.07 5.55
N GLY A 324 11.01 -3.89 5.66
CA GLY A 324 10.60 -2.86 6.62
C GLY A 324 11.06 -3.08 8.06
N ILE A 325 11.71 -4.19 8.41
CA ILE A 325 12.40 -4.31 9.72
C ILE A 325 13.52 -3.26 9.75
N PRO A 326 13.55 -2.33 10.72
CA PRO A 326 14.64 -1.38 10.84
C PRO A 326 15.93 -2.09 11.25
N LEU A 327 17.08 -1.58 10.80
CA LEU A 327 18.37 -2.14 11.19
C LEU A 327 18.56 -2.03 12.72
N GLU A 328 18.32 -0.83 13.26
CA GLU A 328 18.41 -0.54 14.70
C GLU A 328 17.04 -0.41 15.35
N ARG A 329 16.95 -0.75 16.63
CA ARG A 329 15.76 -0.59 17.48
C ARG A 329 15.36 0.88 17.58
N PRO A 330 14.13 1.24 17.17
CA PRO A 330 13.58 2.57 17.40
C PRO A 330 13.57 2.95 18.88
N THR A 331 13.97 4.18 19.21
CA THR A 331 14.10 4.66 20.59
C THR A 331 12.77 4.71 21.34
N ASN A 332 11.66 4.87 20.62
CA ASN A 332 10.31 4.94 21.17
C ASN A 332 9.70 3.58 21.55
N LEU A 333 10.35 2.46 21.19
CA LEU A 333 9.82 1.11 21.44
C LEU A 333 10.35 0.46 22.74
N GLY A 334 11.32 1.07 23.43
CA GLY A 334 11.88 0.54 24.67
C GLY A 334 12.22 -0.96 24.57
N ASP A 335 11.78 -1.75 25.56
CA ASP A 335 12.06 -3.20 25.67
C ASP A 335 11.00 -4.10 24.99
N VAL A 336 10.18 -3.57 24.09
CA VAL A 336 9.20 -4.37 23.33
C VAL A 336 9.92 -5.50 22.59
N LYS A 337 9.50 -6.75 22.83
CA LYS A 337 10.19 -7.94 22.28
C LYS A 337 9.78 -8.25 20.83
N ALA A 338 8.50 -8.05 20.50
CA ALA A 338 7.93 -8.27 19.18
C ALA A 338 6.75 -7.31 18.96
N LEU A 339 6.52 -6.93 17.71
CA LEU A 339 5.34 -6.18 17.29
C LEU A 339 4.11 -7.09 17.22
N THR A 340 2.93 -6.52 17.30
CA THR A 340 1.70 -7.20 16.85
C THR A 340 1.69 -7.35 15.33
N PRO A 341 0.93 -8.31 14.76
CA PRO A 341 0.77 -8.43 13.30
C PRO A 341 0.31 -7.12 12.65
N GLU A 342 -0.63 -6.42 13.29
CA GLU A 342 -1.16 -5.14 12.82
C GLU A 342 -0.07 -4.04 12.80
N GLU A 343 0.79 -4.00 13.81
CA GLU A 343 1.92 -3.06 13.87
C GLU A 343 3.01 -3.40 12.85
N ALA A 344 3.27 -4.69 12.61
CA ALA A 344 4.20 -5.15 11.59
C ALA A 344 3.71 -4.79 10.18
N GLU A 345 2.41 -4.95 9.91
CA GLU A 345 1.79 -4.51 8.65
C GLU A 345 1.86 -3.00 8.50
N ALA A 346 1.49 -2.25 9.54
CA ALA A 346 1.58 -0.79 9.52
C ALA A 346 3.03 -0.31 9.25
N ARG A 347 4.03 -1.02 9.80
CA ARG A 347 5.45 -0.71 9.55
C ARG A 347 5.83 -0.93 8.09
N ARG A 348 5.47 -2.08 7.52
CA ARG A 348 5.71 -2.38 6.10
C ARG A 348 5.00 -1.39 5.19
N GLU A 349 3.74 -1.08 5.47
CA GLU A 349 2.96 -0.13 4.68
C GLU A 349 3.61 1.25 4.73
N ARG A 350 4.03 1.75 5.90
CA ARG A 350 4.79 3.01 6.00
C ARG A 350 6.07 3.00 5.17
N GLY A 351 6.86 1.92 5.25
CA GLY A 351 8.10 1.80 4.48
C GLY A 351 7.84 1.83 2.96
N THR A 352 6.73 1.25 2.52
CA THR A 352 6.34 1.26 1.11
C THR A 352 5.81 2.62 0.69
N LEU A 353 4.96 3.24 1.51
CA LEU A 353 4.44 4.59 1.29
C LEU A 353 5.53 5.65 1.26
N GLY A 354 6.60 5.51 2.03
CA GLY A 354 7.74 6.43 2.02
C GLY A 354 8.76 6.18 0.91
N SER A 355 8.47 5.30 -0.05
CA SER A 355 9.36 4.98 -1.17
C SER A 355 8.81 5.52 -2.49
N ILE A 356 9.62 5.49 -3.55
CA ILE A 356 9.15 5.84 -4.91
C ILE A 356 7.99 4.95 -5.40
N TRP A 357 7.76 3.80 -4.75
CA TRP A 357 6.68 2.86 -5.03
C TRP A 357 5.44 3.11 -4.17
N GLY A 358 5.35 4.25 -3.46
CA GLY A 358 4.20 4.59 -2.62
C GLY A 358 2.90 4.87 -3.38
N TYR A 359 2.94 4.87 -4.72
CA TYR A 359 1.78 5.09 -5.58
C TYR A 359 1.02 3.79 -5.87
N GLU A 360 -0.30 3.91 -5.97
CA GLU A 360 -1.24 2.89 -6.47
C GLU A 360 -1.08 1.49 -5.89
N ARG A 361 -1.89 1.21 -4.86
CA ARG A 361 -1.94 -0.11 -4.24
C ARG A 361 -2.19 -1.27 -5.21
N GLU A 362 -3.01 -1.12 -6.24
CA GLU A 362 -3.21 -2.18 -7.23
C GLU A 362 -1.86 -2.62 -7.83
N TRP A 363 -1.05 -1.66 -8.26
CA TRP A 363 0.27 -1.93 -8.81
C TRP A 363 1.24 -2.49 -7.76
N ARG A 364 1.20 -1.98 -6.52
CA ARG A 364 2.01 -2.51 -5.41
C ARG A 364 1.66 -3.97 -5.08
N ASP A 365 0.36 -4.27 -4.97
CA ASP A 365 -0.14 -5.59 -4.59
C ASP A 365 0.15 -6.63 -5.70
N THR A 366 0.05 -6.24 -6.98
CA THR A 366 0.38 -7.13 -8.12
C THR A 366 1.87 -7.28 -8.36
N THR A 367 2.65 -6.19 -8.28
CA THR A 367 4.06 -6.17 -8.71
C THR A 367 5.01 -6.57 -7.58
N LEU A 368 4.71 -6.20 -6.33
CA LEU A 368 5.59 -6.49 -5.20
C LEU A 368 5.22 -7.80 -4.47
N GLY A 369 4.05 -8.38 -4.76
CA GLY A 369 3.62 -9.68 -4.20
C GLY A 369 3.38 -9.69 -2.68
N TYR A 370 3.37 -8.52 -2.03
CA TYR A 370 3.32 -8.38 -0.57
C TYR A 370 2.05 -8.91 0.10
N VAL A 371 0.98 -9.09 -0.66
CA VAL A 371 -0.27 -9.69 -0.18
C VAL A 371 -0.14 -11.18 0.14
N LYS A 372 0.97 -11.83 -0.26
CA LYS A 372 1.15 -13.29 -0.15
C LYS A 372 1.99 -13.73 1.05
N THR A 373 2.80 -12.84 1.61
CA THR A 373 3.64 -13.11 2.79
C THR A 373 3.34 -12.10 3.89
N ALA A 374 2.99 -12.58 5.08
CA ALA A 374 2.82 -11.71 6.23
C ALA A 374 4.17 -11.12 6.68
N PRO A 375 4.19 -9.86 7.17
CA PRO A 375 5.41 -9.22 7.62
C PRO A 375 5.86 -9.80 8.96
N SER A 376 7.18 -9.88 9.15
CA SER A 376 7.79 -10.32 10.39
C SER A 376 7.50 -9.36 11.54
N THR A 377 7.16 -9.89 12.71
CA THR A 377 6.93 -9.12 13.94
C THR A 377 8.22 -8.68 14.64
N GLN A 378 9.40 -9.04 14.11
CA GLN A 378 10.69 -8.68 14.67
C GLN A 378 10.88 -7.15 14.74
N VAL A 379 11.33 -6.63 15.88
CA VAL A 379 11.42 -5.16 16.11
C VAL A 379 12.58 -4.50 15.36
N ALA A 380 13.74 -5.15 15.31
CA ALA A 380 14.95 -4.64 14.66
C ALA A 380 15.85 -5.79 14.23
N MET A 381 16.73 -5.56 13.24
CA MET A 381 17.66 -6.58 12.76
C MET A 381 18.83 -6.80 13.72
N VAL A 382 19.38 -5.75 14.35
CA VAL A 382 20.48 -5.90 15.31
C VAL A 382 19.99 -6.69 16.53
N VAL A 383 20.69 -7.79 16.84
CA VAL A 383 20.41 -8.68 17.97
C VAL A 383 21.55 -8.72 18.99
N ASP A 384 22.76 -8.33 18.60
CA ASP A 384 23.89 -8.09 19.50
C ASP A 384 24.57 -6.78 19.08
N PRO A 385 24.66 -5.77 19.97
CA PRO A 385 24.25 -5.76 21.38
C PRO A 385 22.74 -5.97 21.62
N PRO A 386 22.32 -6.53 22.79
CA PRO A 386 20.91 -6.82 23.10
C PRO A 386 19.95 -5.62 23.08
N ASN A 387 20.48 -4.40 23.17
CA ASN A 387 19.69 -3.18 23.02
C ASN A 387 19.21 -2.96 21.56
N GLY A 388 19.64 -3.81 20.62
CA GLY A 388 19.26 -3.77 19.22
C GLY A 388 19.81 -2.56 18.49
N ARG A 389 20.92 -1.98 18.94
CA ARG A 389 21.54 -0.80 18.32
C ARG A 389 23.00 -1.06 17.96
N ILE A 390 23.43 -0.45 16.87
CA ILE A 390 24.81 -0.55 16.40
C ILE A 390 25.71 0.15 17.43
N PRO A 391 26.87 -0.44 17.78
CA PRO A 391 27.83 0.18 18.68
C PRO A 391 28.27 1.58 18.21
N PRO A 392 28.72 2.46 19.13
CA PRO A 392 29.26 3.75 18.76
C PRO A 392 30.38 3.64 17.73
N LEU A 393 30.39 4.58 16.78
CA LEU A 393 31.44 4.73 15.78
C LEU A 393 32.71 5.32 16.41
N THR A 394 33.86 4.87 15.92
CA THR A 394 35.15 5.54 16.15
C THR A 394 35.18 6.90 15.41
N GLU A 395 36.21 7.70 15.65
CA GLU A 395 36.38 8.97 14.91
C GLU A 395 36.53 8.72 13.40
N GLU A 396 37.38 7.75 13.03
CA GLU A 396 37.54 7.33 11.64
C GLU A 396 36.25 6.78 11.05
N GLY A 397 35.48 6.01 11.83
CA GLY A 397 34.18 5.49 11.44
C GLY A 397 33.17 6.61 11.15
N ARG A 398 33.14 7.67 11.96
CA ARG A 398 32.28 8.84 11.69
C ARG A 398 32.67 9.52 10.37
N ARG A 399 33.96 9.75 10.14
CA ARG A 399 34.47 10.34 8.89
C ARG A 399 34.09 9.50 7.66
N ARG A 400 34.23 8.18 7.76
CA ARG A 400 33.86 7.25 6.68
C ARG A 400 32.36 7.19 6.44
N LEU A 401 31.55 7.13 7.49
CA LEU A 401 30.10 7.16 7.36
C LEU A 401 29.64 8.47 6.72
N GLU A 402 30.24 9.60 7.10
CA GLU A 402 29.95 10.89 6.46
C GLU A 402 30.33 10.87 4.98
N ALA A 403 31.50 10.36 4.61
CA ALA A 403 31.90 10.21 3.21
C ALA A 403 30.94 9.30 2.41
N ALA A 404 30.53 8.16 2.98
CA ALA A 404 29.57 7.26 2.36
C ALA A 404 28.19 7.92 2.19
N ARG A 405 27.72 8.68 3.19
CA ARG A 405 26.48 9.47 3.09
C ARG A 405 26.58 10.56 2.03
N ARG A 406 27.72 11.22 1.90
CA ARG A 406 27.97 12.23 0.85
C ARG A 406 27.89 11.62 -0.55
N GLN A 407 28.40 10.40 -0.74
CA GLN A 407 28.29 9.68 -2.02
C GLN A 407 26.85 9.24 -2.30
N ALA A 408 26.15 8.69 -1.31
CA ALA A 408 24.75 8.29 -1.44
C ALA A 408 23.80 9.47 -1.69
N ALA A 409 24.12 10.67 -1.18
CA ALA A 409 23.40 11.90 -1.50
C ALA A 409 23.48 12.30 -2.98
N GLY A 410 24.46 11.76 -3.73
CA GLY A 410 24.52 11.87 -5.18
C GLY A 410 23.45 11.04 -5.90
N ASP A 411 22.93 9.98 -5.25
CA ASP A 411 21.95 9.06 -5.81
C ASP A 411 20.51 9.59 -5.72
N GLU A 412 20.16 10.25 -4.61
CA GLU A 412 18.80 10.72 -4.32
C GLU A 412 18.79 12.09 -3.62
N GLN A 413 17.84 12.95 -4.03
CA GLN A 413 17.56 14.23 -3.37
C GLN A 413 16.92 13.99 -1.99
N GLY A 414 17.72 14.03 -0.92
CA GLY A 414 17.24 13.89 0.45
C GLY A 414 18.04 14.69 1.49
N VAL A 415 17.50 15.85 1.88
CA VAL A 415 17.85 16.71 3.05
C VAL A 415 19.35 17.01 3.24
N GLY A 416 19.88 17.95 2.45
CA GLY A 416 21.20 18.54 2.63
C GLY A 416 21.52 19.56 1.52
N PRO A 417 22.64 20.29 1.58
CA PRO A 417 23.09 21.10 0.44
C PRO A 417 23.31 20.17 -0.75
N ILE A 418 22.60 20.44 -1.85
CA ILE A 418 22.66 19.62 -3.07
C ILE A 418 24.02 19.83 -3.71
N ARG A 419 24.97 18.91 -3.49
CA ARG A 419 26.16 18.83 -4.32
C ARG A 419 25.76 18.20 -5.64
N LEU A 420 25.90 18.96 -6.72
CA LEU A 420 25.65 18.45 -8.05
C LEU A 420 26.78 17.46 -8.40
N PRO A 421 26.47 16.21 -8.81
CA PRO A 421 27.51 15.29 -9.24
C PRO A 421 28.24 15.86 -10.47
N GLU A 422 29.56 15.86 -10.41
CA GLU A 422 30.44 16.27 -11.51
C GLU A 422 30.55 15.17 -12.56
N GLY A 423 30.59 13.93 -12.12
CA GLY A 423 30.69 12.74 -12.96
C GLY A 423 30.04 11.51 -12.33
N PRO A 424 30.03 10.38 -13.07
CA PRO A 424 29.44 9.13 -12.58
C PRO A 424 30.14 8.59 -11.33
N GLU A 425 31.41 8.94 -11.08
CA GLU A 425 32.17 8.55 -9.88
C GLU A 425 31.61 9.14 -8.58
N ASP A 426 30.85 10.23 -8.67
CA ASP A 426 30.19 10.87 -7.54
C ASP A 426 28.90 10.14 -7.11
N LEU A 427 28.43 9.20 -7.94
CA LEU A 427 27.29 8.34 -7.64
C LEU A 427 27.75 7.06 -6.93
N SER A 428 26.85 6.43 -6.17
CA SER A 428 27.19 5.21 -5.47
C SER A 428 27.43 4.04 -6.43
N PRO A 429 28.15 3.00 -5.97
CA PRO A 429 28.31 1.76 -6.73
C PRO A 429 26.97 1.10 -7.11
N TYR A 430 25.87 1.41 -6.41
CA TYR A 430 24.55 0.86 -6.70
C TYR A 430 23.94 1.49 -7.95
N VAL A 431 23.88 2.83 -8.03
CA VAL A 431 23.36 3.55 -9.21
C VAL A 431 24.23 3.26 -10.44
N ARG A 432 25.49 2.92 -10.25
CA ARG A 432 26.43 2.54 -11.31
C ARG A 432 26.38 1.06 -11.70
N CYS A 433 25.47 0.27 -11.11
CA CYS A 433 25.32 -1.17 -11.37
C CYS A 433 26.55 -2.02 -11.07
N ILE A 434 27.40 -1.57 -10.14
CA ILE A 434 28.61 -2.30 -9.74
C ILE A 434 28.27 -3.30 -8.64
N THR A 435 27.77 -2.81 -7.50
CA THR A 435 27.44 -3.65 -6.33
C THR A 435 26.65 -2.85 -5.30
N ARG A 436 25.93 -3.54 -4.39
CA ARG A 436 25.42 -2.96 -3.12
C ARG A 436 26.35 -3.25 -1.93
N GLY A 437 27.42 -4.00 -2.14
CA GLY A 437 28.36 -4.43 -1.10
C GLY A 437 27.76 -5.40 -0.09
N LEU A 438 28.60 -6.03 0.73
CA LEU A 438 28.16 -6.88 1.84
C LEU A 438 28.24 -6.15 3.18
N PRO A 439 27.33 -6.43 4.13
CA PRO A 439 26.12 -7.24 4.01
C PRO A 439 24.95 -6.50 3.32
N GLY A 440 25.14 -5.27 2.82
CA GLY A 440 24.08 -4.40 2.29
C GLY A 440 23.18 -5.04 1.22
N MET A 441 23.75 -5.79 0.28
CA MET A 441 23.02 -6.53 -0.76
C MET A 441 22.07 -7.61 -0.21
N MET A 442 22.33 -8.12 0.99
CA MET A 442 21.52 -9.15 1.64
C MET A 442 20.31 -8.53 2.34
N ILE A 443 20.34 -7.23 2.67
CA ILE A 443 19.29 -6.54 3.41
C ILE A 443 18.04 -6.39 2.52
N PRO A 444 16.86 -6.87 2.97
CA PRO A 444 15.62 -6.75 2.21
C PRO A 444 15.24 -5.29 1.90
N THR A 445 14.78 -5.07 0.68
CA THR A 445 14.27 -3.79 0.18
C THR A 445 12.82 -3.90 -0.25
N VAL A 446 12.27 -2.82 -0.84
CA VAL A 446 10.87 -2.81 -1.32
C VAL A 446 10.67 -3.78 -2.50
N TYR A 447 11.70 -4.22 -3.20
CA TYR A 447 11.56 -5.17 -4.30
C TYR A 447 12.86 -5.94 -4.51
N ASN A 448 12.79 -6.97 -5.36
CA ASN A 448 13.88 -7.85 -5.77
C ASN A 448 14.63 -8.49 -4.61
N ASN A 449 13.85 -9.14 -3.74
CA ASN A 449 14.34 -9.76 -2.52
C ASN A 449 14.68 -11.24 -2.69
N GLY A 450 14.70 -11.77 -3.92
CA GLY A 450 15.05 -13.16 -4.20
C GLY A 450 16.50 -13.51 -3.84
N LEU A 451 16.70 -14.75 -3.41
CA LEU A 451 17.96 -15.37 -3.05
C LEU A 451 17.93 -16.83 -3.50
N GLN A 452 18.79 -17.23 -4.42
CA GLN A 452 18.92 -18.64 -4.80
C GLN A 452 20.16 -19.25 -4.17
N ILE A 453 19.98 -20.40 -3.53
CA ILE A 453 21.07 -21.21 -3.01
C ILE A 453 21.17 -22.49 -3.84
N VAL A 454 22.35 -22.70 -4.43
CA VAL A 454 22.69 -23.93 -5.16
C VAL A 454 23.88 -24.57 -4.46
N GLN A 455 23.81 -25.87 -4.18
CA GLN A 455 24.88 -26.59 -3.50
C GLN A 455 25.46 -27.66 -4.42
N GLY A 456 26.78 -27.79 -4.39
CA GLY A 456 27.48 -28.94 -4.93
C GLY A 456 28.57 -29.42 -3.98
N PRO A 457 29.14 -30.61 -4.20
CA PRO A 457 30.19 -31.12 -3.33
C PRO A 457 31.39 -30.17 -3.27
N GLY A 458 31.64 -29.57 -2.10
CA GLY A 458 32.76 -28.66 -1.88
C GLY A 458 32.48 -27.18 -2.14
N PHE A 459 31.27 -26.80 -2.56
CA PHE A 459 30.90 -25.41 -2.84
C PHE A 459 29.41 -25.12 -2.58
N VAL A 460 29.12 -23.90 -2.13
CA VAL A 460 27.77 -23.34 -2.05
C VAL A 460 27.77 -22.05 -2.86
N THR A 461 26.85 -21.95 -3.81
CA THR A 461 26.63 -20.75 -4.60
C THR A 461 25.41 -20.02 -4.07
N ILE A 462 25.57 -18.72 -3.77
CA ILE A 462 24.49 -17.85 -3.34
C ILE A 462 24.34 -16.74 -4.38
N GLN A 463 23.20 -16.69 -5.04
CA GLN A 463 22.84 -15.65 -6.00
C GLN A 463 21.78 -14.74 -5.40
N LYS A 464 22.02 -13.43 -5.45
CA LYS A 464 21.03 -12.42 -5.08
C LYS A 464 20.43 -11.84 -6.35
N GLU A 465 19.11 -11.68 -6.37
CA GLU A 465 18.39 -11.16 -7.54
C GLU A 465 18.84 -9.76 -7.94
N MET A 466 18.89 -8.84 -6.98
CA MET A 466 19.21 -7.44 -7.26
C MET A 466 20.69 -7.27 -7.64
N ILE A 467 20.93 -6.51 -8.72
CA ILE A 467 22.22 -6.35 -9.41
C ILE A 467 22.56 -7.57 -10.28
N HIS A 468 23.57 -8.36 -9.95
CA HIS A 468 24.01 -9.54 -10.72
C HIS A 468 24.92 -10.42 -9.87
N GLU A 469 24.80 -10.29 -8.54
CA GLU A 469 25.82 -10.78 -7.63
C GLU A 469 25.64 -12.27 -7.36
N THR A 470 26.66 -13.04 -7.75
CA THR A 470 26.74 -14.48 -7.53
C THR A 470 28.02 -14.80 -6.78
N ARG A 471 27.88 -15.33 -5.56
CA ARG A 471 29.01 -15.73 -4.71
C ARG A 471 29.18 -17.23 -4.74
N VAL A 472 30.32 -17.71 -5.24
CA VAL A 472 30.72 -19.12 -5.16
C VAL A 472 31.61 -19.29 -3.93
N ILE A 473 31.11 -20.00 -2.92
CA ILE A 473 31.76 -20.13 -1.62
C ILE A 473 32.29 -21.57 -1.46
N PRO A 474 33.62 -21.77 -1.44
CA PRO A 474 34.19 -23.08 -1.14
C PRO A 474 33.88 -23.52 0.28
N THR A 475 33.51 -24.79 0.48
CA THR A 475 33.24 -25.37 1.80
C THR A 475 34.44 -26.11 2.40
N ARG A 476 35.44 -26.39 1.57
CA ARG A 476 36.73 -26.95 2.00
C ARG A 476 37.69 -25.82 2.33
N PRO A 477 38.51 -25.95 3.38
CA PRO A 477 39.53 -24.96 3.69
C PRO A 477 40.45 -24.73 2.50
N ARG A 478 40.64 -23.47 2.13
CA ARG A 478 41.69 -23.02 1.21
C ARG A 478 42.41 -21.82 1.79
N GLN A 479 43.58 -21.52 1.24
CA GLN A 479 44.25 -20.27 1.56
C GLN A 479 43.43 -19.10 1.01
N HIS A 480 43.26 -18.07 1.83
CA HIS A 480 42.73 -16.79 1.38
C HIS A 480 43.68 -16.13 0.39
N VAL A 481 43.12 -15.28 -0.47
CA VAL A 481 43.94 -14.45 -1.36
C VAL A 481 44.88 -13.55 -0.54
N GLY A 482 46.09 -13.32 -1.05
CA GLY A 482 47.10 -12.51 -0.34
C GLY A 482 46.60 -11.09 -0.03
N PRO A 483 47.17 -10.41 0.98
CA PRO A 483 46.66 -9.13 1.48
C PRO A 483 46.72 -7.99 0.45
N GLY A 484 47.51 -8.14 -0.62
CA GLY A 484 47.58 -7.16 -1.72
C GLY A 484 46.44 -7.27 -2.73
N LEU A 485 45.65 -8.36 -2.71
CA LEU A 485 44.48 -8.51 -3.57
C LEU A 485 43.21 -8.21 -2.76
N THR A 486 42.45 -7.22 -3.23
CA THR A 486 41.18 -6.82 -2.62
C THR A 486 40.05 -6.88 -3.65
N LEU A 487 38.85 -7.25 -3.20
CA LEU A 487 37.70 -7.59 -4.04
C LEU A 487 36.47 -6.78 -3.62
N TRP A 488 35.52 -6.58 -4.54
CA TRP A 488 34.27 -5.86 -4.26
C TRP A 488 33.41 -6.55 -3.19
N LEU A 489 33.29 -7.88 -3.29
CA LEU A 489 32.55 -8.72 -2.34
C LEU A 489 33.46 -9.49 -1.36
N GLY A 490 34.75 -9.15 -1.34
CA GLY A 490 35.74 -9.87 -0.53
C GLY A 490 36.01 -11.31 -1.00
N ASP A 491 36.79 -12.03 -0.20
CA ASP A 491 37.23 -13.40 -0.44
C ASP A 491 36.53 -14.37 0.55
N PRO A 492 35.49 -15.12 0.13
CA PRO A 492 34.69 -15.93 1.04
C PRO A 492 35.29 -17.34 1.28
N GLN A 493 35.17 -17.81 2.52
CA GLN A 493 35.46 -19.18 2.94
C GLN A 493 34.28 -19.72 3.76
N GLY A 494 33.66 -20.79 3.26
CA GLY A 494 32.56 -21.48 3.93
C GLY A 494 33.03 -22.65 4.78
N ARG A 495 32.25 -23.00 5.79
CA ARG A 495 32.36 -24.24 6.58
C ARG A 495 30.99 -24.62 7.17
N TRP A 496 30.85 -25.89 7.56
CA TRP A 496 29.67 -26.38 8.27
C TRP A 496 29.93 -26.45 9.77
N GLU A 497 29.04 -25.86 10.58
CA GLU A 497 29.01 -25.99 12.03
C GLU A 497 27.67 -26.64 12.41
N GLY A 498 27.66 -27.97 12.50
CA GLY A 498 26.42 -28.75 12.60
C GLY A 498 25.54 -28.52 11.37
N ASP A 499 24.33 -27.98 11.60
CA ASP A 499 23.36 -27.67 10.54
C ASP A 499 23.44 -26.23 10.03
N THR A 500 24.43 -25.46 10.48
CA THR A 500 24.64 -24.07 10.07
C THR A 500 25.74 -23.97 9.03
N PHE A 501 25.46 -23.30 7.92
CA PHE A 501 26.49 -22.88 6.97
C PHE A 501 27.09 -21.55 7.43
N VAL A 502 28.40 -21.53 7.71
CA VAL A 502 29.11 -20.34 8.20
C VAL A 502 30.08 -19.86 7.14
N ILE A 503 30.01 -18.59 6.78
CA ILE A 503 30.88 -17.96 5.79
C ILE A 503 31.69 -16.88 6.49
N GLU A 504 33.01 -16.95 6.37
CA GLU A 504 33.91 -15.86 6.72
C GLU A 504 34.38 -15.17 5.43
N THR A 505 34.25 -13.85 5.37
CA THR A 505 34.68 -13.06 4.21
C THR A 505 35.60 -11.93 4.66
N THR A 506 36.76 -11.82 4.00
CA THR A 506 37.79 -10.78 4.22
C THR A 506 38.19 -10.12 2.89
N ASN A 507 39.28 -9.34 2.87
CA ASN A 507 39.87 -8.77 1.63
C ASN A 507 38.91 -7.84 0.84
N PHE A 508 38.09 -7.06 1.52
CA PHE A 508 37.24 -6.06 0.87
C PHE A 508 38.08 -4.88 0.34
N ASN A 509 37.69 -4.34 -0.81
CA ASN A 509 38.35 -3.17 -1.39
C ASN A 509 37.95 -1.83 -0.75
N GLY A 510 36.93 -1.81 0.12
CA GLY A 510 36.43 -0.60 0.79
C GLY A 510 35.71 0.41 -0.11
N ARG A 511 35.40 0.05 -1.36
CA ARG A 511 34.77 0.94 -2.36
C ARG A 511 33.24 0.86 -2.40
N ALA A 512 32.66 -0.11 -1.69
CA ALA A 512 31.22 -0.23 -1.43
C ALA A 512 30.98 -0.39 0.08
N PRO A 513 31.28 0.64 0.88
CA PRO A 513 31.31 0.52 2.33
C PRO A 513 29.90 0.40 2.92
N PHE A 514 29.64 -0.68 3.66
CA PHE A 514 28.40 -0.81 4.41
C PHE A 514 28.48 0.05 5.67
N LEU A 515 27.66 1.11 5.75
CA LEU A 515 27.66 2.08 6.86
C LEU A 515 29.06 2.64 7.17
N GLY A 516 29.86 2.87 6.13
CA GLY A 516 31.22 3.40 6.28
C GLY A 516 32.29 2.37 6.63
N SER A 517 32.01 1.06 6.49
CA SER A 517 33.00 0.00 6.67
C SER A 517 34.31 0.26 5.90
N SER A 518 35.42 -0.18 6.45
CA SER A 518 36.74 -0.13 5.82
C SER A 518 37.01 -1.36 4.95
N GLY A 519 38.15 -1.36 4.25
CA GLY A 519 38.65 -2.57 3.57
C GLY A 519 39.10 -3.66 4.54
N GLY A 520 39.32 -3.32 5.82
CA GLY A 520 39.66 -4.24 6.89
C GLY A 520 38.46 -4.95 7.51
N LEU A 521 37.25 -4.78 6.95
CA LEU A 521 36.05 -5.48 7.39
C LEU A 521 36.26 -7.00 7.36
N LYS A 522 35.91 -7.65 8.47
CA LYS A 522 35.70 -9.09 8.55
C LYS A 522 34.20 -9.34 8.73
N LEU A 523 33.60 -10.03 7.76
CA LEU A 523 32.18 -10.37 7.78
C LEU A 523 32.02 -11.86 8.06
N THR A 524 31.24 -12.20 9.09
CA THR A 524 30.85 -13.59 9.36
C THR A 524 29.35 -13.75 9.15
N GLU A 525 28.96 -14.55 8.16
CA GLU A 525 27.57 -14.87 7.86
C GLU A 525 27.23 -16.29 8.35
N ARG A 526 26.00 -16.49 8.81
CA ARG A 526 25.49 -17.79 9.26
C ARG A 526 24.11 -18.02 8.66
N TYR A 527 23.94 -19.12 7.94
CA TYR A 527 22.67 -19.55 7.35
C TYR A 527 22.22 -20.82 8.05
N THR A 528 21.05 -20.77 8.70
CA THR A 528 20.48 -21.90 9.44
C THR A 528 19.06 -22.13 8.99
N ARG A 529 18.76 -23.29 8.40
CA ARG A 529 17.37 -23.63 8.05
C ARG A 529 16.63 -24.05 9.31
N ILE A 530 15.67 -23.24 9.75
CA ILE A 530 14.98 -23.41 11.03
C ILE A 530 13.59 -24.03 10.88
N SER A 531 13.06 -24.12 9.66
CA SER A 531 11.82 -24.82 9.35
C SER A 531 11.81 -25.25 7.86
N PRO A 532 10.77 -25.97 7.38
CA PRO A 532 10.60 -26.23 5.96
C PRO A 532 10.61 -24.96 5.11
N THR A 533 10.11 -23.85 5.66
CA THR A 533 9.85 -22.59 4.95
C THR A 533 10.68 -21.40 5.41
N ALA A 534 11.57 -21.54 6.41
CA ALA A 534 12.34 -20.42 6.96
C ALA A 534 13.85 -20.71 7.06
N LEU A 535 14.64 -19.76 6.57
CA LEU A 535 16.10 -19.73 6.63
C LEU A 535 16.54 -18.52 7.48
N GLU A 536 17.06 -18.76 8.68
CA GLU A 536 17.65 -17.71 9.51
C GLU A 536 18.99 -17.28 8.91
N TYR A 537 19.15 -15.99 8.67
CA TYR A 537 20.39 -15.37 8.26
C TYR A 537 20.89 -14.45 9.36
N ARG A 538 22.10 -14.72 9.87
CA ARG A 538 22.81 -13.84 10.79
C ARG A 538 24.08 -13.33 10.13
N PHE A 539 24.42 -12.08 10.38
CA PHE A 539 25.68 -11.51 9.93
C PHE A 539 26.33 -10.72 11.07
N THR A 540 27.61 -10.99 11.30
CA THR A 540 28.43 -10.31 12.29
C THR A 540 29.45 -9.44 11.56
N VAL A 541 29.44 -8.16 11.88
CA VAL A 541 30.32 -7.13 11.32
C VAL A 541 31.43 -6.86 12.33
N ASP A 542 32.67 -7.15 11.95
CA ASP A 542 33.87 -6.86 12.73
C ASP A 542 34.78 -5.91 11.93
N ASP A 543 34.81 -4.65 12.33
CA ASP A 543 35.70 -3.63 11.78
C ASP A 543 36.06 -2.62 12.89
N PRO A 544 37.16 -2.84 13.61
CA PRO A 544 37.57 -1.99 14.73
C PRO A 544 38.01 -0.59 14.29
N ALA A 545 38.26 -0.36 12.99
CA ALA A 545 38.52 0.98 12.49
C ALA A 545 37.24 1.83 12.45
N VAL A 546 36.06 1.22 12.42
CA VAL A 546 34.77 1.89 12.23
C VAL A 546 33.90 1.81 13.48
N TRP A 547 33.79 0.63 14.09
CA TRP A 547 32.96 0.42 15.28
C TRP A 547 33.79 0.11 16.52
N THR A 548 33.34 0.58 17.68
CA THR A 548 33.99 0.34 18.98
C THR A 548 33.98 -1.14 19.41
N ARG A 549 33.10 -1.97 18.84
CA ARG A 549 33.08 -3.43 18.97
C ARG A 549 32.34 -4.03 17.79
N GLN A 550 32.55 -5.33 17.56
CA GLN A 550 31.71 -6.09 16.62
C GLN A 550 30.24 -6.12 17.05
N TRP A 551 29.37 -6.33 16.07
CA TRP A 551 27.92 -6.41 16.27
C TRP A 551 27.28 -7.38 15.29
N THR A 552 26.08 -7.88 15.61
CA THR A 552 25.38 -8.91 14.84
C THR A 552 23.96 -8.49 14.49
N GLY A 553 23.62 -8.60 13.20
CA GLY A 553 22.26 -8.51 12.68
C GLY A 553 21.67 -9.89 12.36
N MET A 554 20.35 -9.99 12.37
CA MET A 554 19.60 -11.20 12.04
C MET A 554 18.27 -10.85 11.39
N PHE A 555 17.86 -11.64 10.40
CA PHE A 555 16.47 -11.73 9.93
C PHE A 555 16.26 -13.10 9.27
N THR A 556 15.06 -13.35 8.75
CA THR A 556 14.73 -14.63 8.08
C THR A 556 14.43 -14.41 6.60
N PHE A 557 14.84 -15.37 5.78
CA PHE A 557 14.34 -15.54 4.43
C PHE A 557 13.26 -16.62 4.42
N ASP A 558 12.22 -16.42 3.63
CA ASP A 558 11.10 -17.34 3.46
C ASP A 558 11.30 -18.17 2.19
N ARG A 559 11.04 -19.46 2.25
CA ARG A 559 11.08 -20.35 1.08
C ARG A 559 9.91 -20.04 0.17
N ASP A 560 10.17 -19.91 -1.13
CA ASP A 560 9.14 -19.69 -2.13
C ASP A 560 9.37 -20.68 -3.28
N ASP A 561 8.70 -21.84 -3.19
CA ASP A 561 8.81 -22.91 -4.18
C ASP A 561 7.77 -22.77 -5.31
N ASP A 562 6.76 -21.91 -5.14
CA ASP A 562 5.55 -21.89 -5.98
C ASP A 562 5.47 -20.68 -6.92
N GLN A 563 6.15 -19.57 -6.58
CA GLN A 563 5.97 -18.29 -7.27
C GLN A 563 7.26 -17.64 -7.73
N TYR A 564 8.32 -17.69 -6.92
CA TYR A 564 9.50 -16.84 -7.18
C TYR A 564 10.46 -17.50 -8.17
N GLU A 565 10.41 -17.03 -9.41
CA GLU A 565 11.48 -17.28 -10.37
C GLU A 565 12.51 -16.16 -10.25
N LEU A 566 13.78 -16.52 -10.07
CA LEU A 566 14.84 -15.53 -10.07
C LEU A 566 15.06 -15.07 -11.51
N VAL A 567 14.55 -13.89 -11.83
CA VAL A 567 14.74 -13.26 -13.15
C VAL A 567 15.98 -12.38 -13.16
N GLU A 568 16.47 -12.10 -14.37
CA GLU A 568 17.59 -11.18 -14.56
C GLU A 568 17.22 -9.78 -14.06
N TYR A 569 18.09 -9.22 -13.20
CA TYR A 569 18.06 -7.80 -12.89
C TYR A 569 18.98 -7.06 -13.85
N ALA A 570 18.43 -6.66 -14.99
CA ALA A 570 19.15 -5.96 -16.05
C ALA A 570 19.46 -4.51 -15.63
N CYS A 571 20.39 -4.34 -14.68
CA CYS A 571 20.63 -3.06 -14.02
C CYS A 571 21.04 -1.96 -14.99
N HIS A 572 21.84 -2.27 -16.02
CA HIS A 572 22.29 -1.27 -16.98
C HIS A 572 21.19 -0.94 -18.00
N GLU A 573 20.46 -1.96 -18.44
CA GLU A 573 19.38 -1.88 -19.41
C GLU A 573 18.16 -1.17 -18.80
N GLY A 574 18.04 0.13 -19.09
CA GLY A 574 16.96 0.96 -18.56
C GLY A 574 17.34 1.78 -17.32
N ASN A 575 18.62 1.85 -16.95
CA ASN A 575 19.10 2.79 -15.94
C ASN A 575 19.18 4.22 -16.50
N TYR A 576 18.01 4.85 -16.60
CA TYR A 576 17.89 6.27 -16.90
C TYR A 576 18.25 7.15 -15.69
N GLY A 577 18.35 6.57 -14.49
CA GLY A 577 18.65 7.29 -13.25
C GLY A 577 19.98 8.04 -13.35
N MET A 578 21.05 7.34 -13.71
CA MET A 578 22.38 7.94 -13.86
C MET A 578 22.40 9.09 -14.87
N SER A 579 21.86 8.88 -16.09
CA SER A 579 21.81 9.92 -17.12
C SER A 579 20.94 11.11 -16.70
N ASN A 580 19.79 10.85 -16.05
CA ASN A 580 18.88 11.88 -15.61
C ASN A 580 19.49 12.73 -14.49
N ILE A 581 20.12 12.10 -13.49
CA ILE A 581 20.82 12.79 -12.40
C ILE A 581 21.92 13.72 -12.96
N LEU A 582 22.78 13.20 -13.84
CA LEU A 582 23.87 13.98 -14.42
C LEU A 582 23.36 15.11 -15.33
N SER A 583 22.33 14.84 -16.15
CA SER A 583 21.71 15.87 -16.99
C SER A 583 21.03 16.97 -16.16
N GLY A 584 20.36 16.60 -15.06
CA GLY A 584 19.74 17.52 -14.11
C GLY A 584 20.77 18.36 -13.38
N ALA A 585 21.92 17.77 -13.05
CA ALA A 585 23.07 18.49 -12.52
C ALA A 585 23.56 19.56 -13.50
N ARG A 586 23.81 19.19 -14.77
CA ARG A 586 24.22 20.15 -15.82
C ARG A 586 23.18 21.25 -16.07
N ALA A 587 21.90 20.92 -15.98
CA ALA A 587 20.82 21.91 -16.12
C ALA A 587 20.83 22.93 -14.97
N ARG A 588 21.05 22.47 -13.72
CA ARG A 588 21.13 23.35 -12.54
C ARG A 588 22.35 24.26 -12.54
N GLU A 589 23.48 23.81 -13.07
CA GLU A 589 24.68 24.65 -13.23
C GLU A 589 24.46 25.80 -14.22
N LYS A 590 23.63 25.58 -15.25
CA LYS A 590 23.29 26.59 -16.27
C LYS A 590 22.24 27.60 -15.80
N ALA A 591 21.52 27.32 -14.71
CA ALA A 591 20.47 28.21 -14.21
C ALA A 591 21.08 29.52 -13.66
N PRO A 592 20.55 30.71 -14.00
CA PRO A 592 21.02 31.97 -13.44
C PRO A 592 20.81 32.00 -11.92
N GLY A 593 21.86 32.32 -11.15
CA GLY A 593 21.78 32.49 -9.69
C GLY A 593 22.18 31.28 -8.85
N THR A 594 22.60 30.16 -9.46
CA THR A 594 23.20 28.99 -8.77
C THR A 594 24.73 28.95 -8.90
N GLY A 595 25.35 30.05 -9.32
CA GLY A 595 26.80 30.18 -9.49
C GLY A 595 27.56 29.74 -8.25
N ALA A 596 28.44 28.76 -8.47
CA ALA A 596 29.37 28.12 -7.55
C ALA A 596 29.69 28.89 -6.26
N LYS A 597 29.45 28.24 -5.12
CA LYS A 597 30.32 28.31 -3.96
C LYS A 597 30.55 26.90 -3.43
#